data_AF-A0A0W0RTT9-F1
#
_entry.id   AF-A0A0W0RTT9-F1
#
_cell.length_a   1.000
_cell.length_b   1.000
_cell.length_c   1.000
_cell.angle_alpha   90.00
_cell.angle_beta   90.00
_cell.angle_gamma   90.00
#
_symmetry.space_group_name_H-M   'P 1'
#
loop_
_entity.id
_entity.type
_entity.pdbx_description
1 polymer ?
#
loop_
_entity_poly.entity_id
_entity_poly.type
_entity_poly.pdbx_seq_one_letter_code
_entity_poly.pdbx_strand_id
1 'polypeptide(L)'
;MGTLIGFRSLCDGAIDTTTASGELIFNIFSSLAQFERRLIQERTKAGLDAARARGRSGGQKKVSSNNPKMLTAKRMHKNHGMSINDICKTLKISR
;
A
#
# COMPACT_ATOMS: atom_id res chain seq x y z
N MET A 1 14.45 10.84 27.66
CA MET A 1 13.17 11.35 28.19
C MET A 1 12.38 11.88 27.01
N GLY A 2 11.27 11.23 26.63
CA GLY A 2 10.42 11.67 25.54
C GLY A 2 9.61 12.89 25.95
N THR A 3 9.55 13.91 25.12
CA THR A 3 8.78 15.13 25.37
C THR A 3 7.29 14.81 25.29
N LEU A 4 6.55 15.01 26.39
CA LEU A 4 5.08 15.01 26.36
C LEU A 4 4.63 16.28 25.62
N ILE A 5 4.22 16.12 24.36
CA ILE A 5 3.62 17.18 23.56
C ILE A 5 2.09 17.02 23.67
N GLY A 6 1.41 18.06 24.14
CA GLY A 6 -0.05 18.12 24.19
C GLY A 6 -0.65 18.53 22.83
N PHE A 7 -1.81 17.97 22.51
CA PHE A 7 -2.61 18.32 21.34
C PHE A 7 -3.89 19.05 21.78
N ARG A 8 -4.15 20.22 21.21
CA ARG A 8 -5.36 20.99 21.45
C ARG A 8 -5.96 21.44 20.13
N SER A 9 -7.23 21.13 19.90
CA SER A 9 -8.01 21.68 18.79
C SER A 9 -8.52 23.07 19.19
N LEU A 10 -8.38 24.05 18.29
CA LEU A 10 -8.92 25.39 18.48
C LEU A 10 -10.40 25.48 18.10
N CYS A 11 -10.83 24.68 17.12
CA CYS A 11 -12.20 24.65 16.63
C CYS A 11 -13.07 23.69 17.43
N ASP A 12 -12.49 22.58 17.92
CA ASP A 12 -13.18 21.56 18.70
C ASP A 12 -12.74 21.67 20.16
N GLY A 13 -13.33 22.62 20.89
CA GLY A 13 -12.93 22.96 22.26
C GLY A 13 -12.99 21.81 23.28
N ALA A 14 -13.58 20.66 22.92
CA ALA A 14 -13.60 19.44 23.70
C ALA A 14 -12.31 18.60 23.58
N ILE A 15 -11.44 18.88 22.61
CA ILE A 15 -10.22 18.11 22.35
C ILE A 15 -8.99 18.90 22.82
N ASP A 16 -8.61 18.65 24.06
CA ASP A 16 -7.37 19.12 24.68
C ASP A 16 -6.73 17.99 25.49
N THR A 17 -5.71 17.34 24.93
CA THR A 17 -5.03 16.19 25.56
C THR A 17 -4.13 16.58 26.71
N THR A 18 -4.07 17.86 27.09
CA THR A 18 -3.43 18.30 28.35
C THR A 18 -4.38 18.20 29.54
N THR A 19 -5.67 17.91 29.30
CA THR A 19 -6.69 17.70 30.32
C THR A 19 -7.18 16.25 30.32
N ALA A 20 -7.53 15.70 31.49
CA ALA A 20 -8.03 14.33 31.59
C ALA A 20 -9.31 14.09 30.76
N SER A 21 -10.23 15.06 30.76
CA SER A 21 -11.47 15.00 29.97
C SER A 21 -11.20 15.05 28.47
N GLY A 22 -10.30 15.94 28.02
CA GLY A 22 -9.96 16.05 26.60
C GLY A 22 -9.15 14.85 26.09
N GLU A 23 -8.29 14.26 26.92
CA GLU A 23 -7.63 12.99 26.63
C GLU A 23 -8.63 11.84 26.46
N LEU A 24 -9.62 11.72 27.36
CA LEU A 24 -10.69 10.73 27.25
C LEU A 24 -11.47 10.89 25.93
N ILE A 25 -11.88 12.12 25.62
CA ILE A 25 -12.65 12.42 24.39
C ILE A 25 -11.82 12.08 23.15
N PHE A 26 -10.54 12.47 23.13
CA PHE A 26 -9.62 12.13 22.05
C PHE A 26 -9.49 10.61 21.85
N ASN A 27 -9.39 9.85 22.94
CA ASN A 27 -9.30 8.38 22.88
C ASN A 27 -10.60 7.71 22.40
N ILE A 28 -11.76 8.25 22.77
CA ILE A 28 -13.06 7.79 22.26
C ILE A 28 -13.11 7.98 20.74
N PHE A 29 -12.80 9.18 20.24
CA PHE A 29 -12.78 9.44 18.80
C PHE A 29 -11.73 8.60 18.05
N SER A 30 -10.56 8.39 18.65
CA SER A 30 -9.53 7.52 18.09
C SER A 30 -10.04 6.07 17.96
N SER A 31 -10.76 5.58 18.96
CA SER A 31 -11.38 4.25 18.95
C SER A 31 -12.47 4.14 17.89
N LEU A 32 -13.31 5.17 17.75
CA LEU A 32 -14.34 5.25 16.70
C LEU A 32 -13.71 5.28 15.30
N ALA A 33 -12.67 6.09 15.08
CA ALA A 33 -11.95 6.14 13.81
C ALA A 33 -11.34 4.77 13.45
N GLN A 34 -10.80 4.05 14.44
CA GLN A 34 -10.30 2.69 14.22
C GLN A 34 -11.43 1.72 13.85
N PHE A 35 -12.58 1.81 14.50
CA PHE A 35 -13.75 1.00 14.17
C PHE A 35 -14.24 1.26 12.74
N GLU A 36 -14.42 2.53 12.35
CA GLU A 36 -14.80 2.92 10.99
C GLU A 36 -13.81 2.40 9.94
N ARG A 37 -12.51 2.49 10.24
CA ARG A 37 -11.46 1.94 9.36
C ARG A 37 -11.63 0.44 9.14
N ARG A 38 -11.97 -0.33 10.18
CA ARG A 38 -12.24 -1.78 10.06
C ARG A 38 -13.46 -2.04 9.20
N LEU A 39 -14.56 -1.31 9.40
CA LEU A 39 -15.76 -1.46 8.56
C LEU A 39 -15.48 -1.18 7.07
N ILE A 40 -14.68 -0.16 6.77
CA ILE A 40 -14.28 0.15 5.39
C ILE A 40 -13.44 -1.01 4.80
N GLN A 41 -12.53 -1.58 5.58
CA GLN A 41 -11.73 -2.73 5.15
C GLN A 41 -12.58 -3.97 4.88
N GLU A 42 -13.56 -4.26 5.74
CA GLU A 42 -14.49 -5.39 5.56
C GLU A 42 -15.27 -5.25 4.26
N ARG A 43 -15.87 -4.07 4.00
CA ARG A 43 -16.58 -3.78 2.75
C ARG A 43 -15.67 -3.90 1.53
N THR A 44 -14.44 -3.40 1.63
CA THR A 44 -13.45 -3.49 0.55
C THR A 44 -13.12 -4.95 0.24
N LYS A 45 -12.91 -5.77 1.28
CA LYS A 45 -12.63 -7.20 1.13
C LYS A 45 -13.80 -7.93 0.47
N ALA A 46 -15.03 -7.69 0.93
CA ALA A 46 -16.24 -8.26 0.33
C ALA A 46 -16.36 -7.88 -1.17
N GLY A 47 -16.08 -6.63 -1.52
CA GLY A 47 -16.06 -6.17 -2.91
C GLY A 47 -14.98 -6.86 -3.77
N LEU A 48 -13.78 -7.05 -3.21
CA LEU A 48 -12.70 -7.78 -3.88
C LEU A 48 -13.04 -9.25 -4.08
N ASP A 49 -13.64 -9.91 -3.09
CA ASP A 49 -14.05 -11.31 -3.18
C ASP A 49 -15.15 -11.49 -4.24
N ALA A 50 -16.14 -10.60 -4.28
CA ALA A 50 -17.15 -10.60 -5.34
C ALA A 50 -16.54 -10.36 -6.73
N ALA A 51 -15.54 -9.47 -6.85
CA ALA A 51 -14.83 -9.24 -8.11
C ALA A 51 -14.04 -10.48 -8.57
N ARG A 52 -13.35 -11.17 -7.64
CA ARG A 52 -12.65 -12.43 -7.92
C ARG A 52 -13.60 -13.53 -8.37
N ALA A 53 -14.77 -13.65 -7.73
CA ALA A 53 -15.81 -14.61 -8.12
C ALA A 53 -16.32 -14.36 -9.55
N ARG A 54 -16.33 -13.11 -10.01
CA ARG A 54 -16.63 -12.74 -11.41
C ARG A 54 -15.43 -12.90 -12.37
N GLY A 55 -14.34 -13.52 -11.93
CA GLY A 55 -13.16 -13.78 -12.74
C GLY A 55 -12.16 -12.62 -12.83
N ARG A 56 -12.32 -11.54 -12.06
CA ARG A 56 -11.34 -10.45 -12.05
C ARG A 56 -10.08 -10.87 -11.28
N SER A 57 -8.95 -10.89 -11.99
CA SER A 57 -7.63 -10.99 -11.38
C SER A 57 -7.12 -9.58 -11.02
N GLY A 58 -6.97 -9.31 -9.72
CA GLY A 58 -6.42 -8.06 -9.19
C GLY A 58 -4.88 -8.04 -9.14
N GLY A 59 -4.31 -6.95 -8.66
CA GLY A 59 -2.85 -6.78 -8.55
C GLY A 59 -2.18 -6.29 -9.84
N GLN A 60 -0.85 -6.27 -9.84
CA GLN A 60 -0.06 -5.84 -11.00
C GLN A 60 -0.23 -6.83 -12.15
N LYS A 61 -0.56 -6.31 -13.34
CA LYS A 61 -0.62 -7.13 -14.56
C LYS A 61 0.76 -7.73 -14.84
N LYS A 62 0.81 -9.03 -15.13
CA LYS A 62 2.04 -9.69 -15.58
C LYS A 62 2.55 -9.03 -16.86
N VAL A 63 3.86 -8.86 -16.96
CA VAL A 63 4.48 -8.42 -18.21
C VAL A 63 4.20 -9.48 -19.28
N SER A 64 3.63 -9.05 -20.40
CA SER A 64 3.25 -9.96 -21.48
C SER A 64 4.47 -10.68 -22.07
N SER A 65 4.30 -11.95 -22.45
CA SER A 65 5.27 -12.73 -23.24
C SER A 65 5.72 -12.02 -24.52
N ASN A 66 4.84 -11.20 -25.11
CA ASN A 66 5.12 -10.40 -26.30
C ASN A 66 5.71 -9.02 -25.99
N ASN A 67 6.02 -8.72 -24.74
CA ASN A 67 6.70 -7.47 -24.43
C ASN A 67 8.06 -7.45 -25.14
N PRO A 68 8.38 -6.40 -25.92
CA PRO A 68 9.63 -6.33 -26.67
C PRO A 68 10.85 -6.48 -25.75
N LYS A 69 10.81 -5.94 -24.52
CA LYS A 69 11.92 -6.11 -23.55
C LYS A 69 12.10 -7.56 -23.13
N MET A 70 11.01 -8.31 -22.92
CA MET A 70 11.09 -9.73 -22.57
C MET A 70 11.59 -10.59 -23.73
N LEU A 71 11.16 -10.31 -24.96
CA LEU A 71 11.64 -11.01 -26.15
C LEU A 71 13.13 -10.75 -26.36
N THR A 72 13.57 -9.49 -26.26
CA THR A 72 14.97 -9.10 -26.38
C THR A 72 15.83 -9.71 -25.28
N ALA A 73 15.36 -9.70 -24.02
CA ALA A 73 16.05 -10.36 -22.90
C ALA A 73 16.28 -11.85 -23.16
N LYS A 74 15.23 -12.57 -23.61
CA LYS A 74 15.33 -14.01 -23.94
C LYS A 74 16.31 -14.28 -25.08
N ARG A 75 16.36 -13.43 -26.10
CA ARG A 75 17.31 -13.54 -27.22
C ARG A 75 18.75 -13.29 -26.75
N MET A 76 18.99 -12.20 -26.01
CA MET A 76 20.31 -11.86 -25.48
C MET A 76 20.85 -12.95 -24.55
N HIS A 77 19.98 -13.54 -23.71
CA HIS A 77 20.36 -14.65 -22.83
C HIS A 77 20.73 -15.92 -23.60
N LYS A 78 19.96 -16.29 -24.64
CA LYS A 78 20.24 -17.47 -25.48
C LYS A 78 21.54 -17.39 -26.25
N ASN A 79 21.96 -16.20 -26.65
CA ASN A 79 23.17 -16.01 -27.45
C ASN A 79 24.47 -16.11 -26.61
N HIS A 80 24.38 -16.31 -25.29
CA HIS A 80 25.49 -16.47 -24.32
C HIS A 80 26.60 -15.39 -24.35
N GLY A 81 26.45 -14.33 -25.15
CA GLY A 81 27.46 -13.28 -25.34
C GLY A 81 27.42 -12.14 -24.30
N MET A 82 26.45 -12.14 -23.39
CA MET A 82 26.33 -11.13 -22.32
C MET A 82 25.96 -11.78 -21.00
N SER A 83 26.52 -11.26 -19.90
CA SER A 83 26.13 -11.68 -18.55
C SER A 83 24.70 -11.25 -18.24
N ILE A 84 24.02 -11.99 -17.35
CA ILE A 84 22.66 -11.65 -16.90
C ILE A 84 22.60 -10.22 -16.32
N ASN A 85 23.66 -9.78 -15.63
CA ASN A 85 23.74 -8.42 -15.11
C ASN A 85 23.72 -7.36 -16.21
N ASP A 86 24.47 -7.59 -17.28
CA ASP A 86 24.61 -6.61 -18.35
C ASP A 86 23.33 -6.55 -19.20
N ILE A 87 22.65 -7.69 -19.38
CA ILE A 87 21.32 -7.74 -20.00
C ILE A 87 20.31 -6.92 -19.19
N CYS A 88 20.25 -7.11 -17.87
CA CYS A 88 19.34 -6.38 -16.99
C CYS A 88 19.63 -4.87 -16.97
N LYS A 89 20.91 -4.47 -16.91
CA LYS A 89 21.33 -3.06 -17.03
C LYS A 89 20.91 -2.45 -18.36
N THR A 90 21.17 -3.17 -19.47
CA THR A 90 20.85 -2.71 -20.84
C THR A 90 19.36 -2.50 -21.04
N LEU A 91 18.54 -3.43 -20.54
CA LEU A 91 17.09 -3.39 -20.70
C LEU A 91 16.37 -2.59 -19.61
N LYS A 92 17.11 -2.08 -18.63
CA LYS A 92 16.62 -1.36 -17.44
C LYS A 92 15.54 -2.17 -16.71
N ILE A 93 15.86 -3.43 -16.41
CA ILE A 93 15.01 -4.35 -15.65
C ILE A 93 15.78 -4.84 -14.41
N SER A 94 15.06 -5.26 -13.37
CA SER A 94 15.69 -5.92 -12.22
C SER A 94 16.35 -7.24 -12.65
N ARG A 95 17.38 -7.65 -11.91
CA ARG A 95 17.98 -8.99 -12.04
C ARG A 95 16.95 -10.06 -11.72
#